data_AF-A0A6L8LVD2-F1
#
_entry.id   AF-A0A6L8LVD2-F1
#
_cell.length_a   1.000
_cell.length_b   1.000
_cell.length_c   1.000
_cell.angle_alpha   90.00
_cell.angle_beta   90.00
_cell.angle_gamma   90.00
#
_symmetry.space_group_name_H-M   'P 1'
#
loop_
_entity.id
_entity.type
_entity.pdbx_description
1 polymer ?
#
loop_
_entity_poly.entity_id
_entity_poly.type
_entity_poly.pdbx_seq_one_letter_code
_entity_poly.pdbx_strand_id
1 'polypeptide(L)'
;MRFKLLLIGLALCSLSVQSENLDAWANQLKHEMDSNYSLLNQRVSECKSIRKDFDYSKALDTEWFTKLDKSEKQTVIQYGFAYASQQCSLKERQIYTSALVNYVAYSGDKKPLNEWLSLVEGDKDLQQKVNEIGIEDTRKFIASYLSTPFDALQLLKAQGLF
;
A
#
# COMPACT_ATOMS: atom_id res chain seq x y z
N MET A 1 -66.28 44.25 -7.70
CA MET A 1 -65.75 42.88 -7.59
C MET A 1 -64.31 42.85 -8.07
N ARG A 2 -63.41 42.33 -7.21
CA ARG A 2 -62.25 41.47 -7.52
C ARG A 2 -61.19 42.00 -8.51
N PHE A 3 -60.28 42.84 -8.01
CA PHE A 3 -58.96 43.04 -8.64
C PHE A 3 -57.87 43.32 -7.59
N LYS A 4 -57.80 42.47 -6.56
CA LYS A 4 -56.71 42.45 -5.57
C LYS A 4 -56.66 41.04 -5.03
N LEU A 5 -55.89 40.14 -5.65
CA LEU A 5 -55.48 38.82 -5.08
C LEU A 5 -54.64 37.98 -6.08
N LEU A 6 -53.87 38.60 -6.99
CA LEU A 6 -53.00 37.87 -7.93
C LEU A 6 -51.54 38.33 -7.86
N LEU A 7 -51.05 38.63 -6.65
CA LEU A 7 -49.62 38.90 -6.40
C LEU A 7 -49.06 38.12 -5.20
N ILE A 8 -49.78 37.10 -4.71
CA ILE A 8 -49.35 36.24 -3.59
C ILE A 8 -48.97 34.82 -4.09
N GLY A 9 -49.00 34.58 -5.41
CA GLY A 9 -48.68 33.27 -6.00
C GLY A 9 -47.23 33.09 -6.43
N LEU A 10 -46.35 34.09 -6.27
CA LEU A 10 -44.95 34.05 -6.73
C LEU A 10 -43.91 34.27 -5.62
N ALA A 11 -44.31 34.16 -4.35
CA ALA A 11 -43.43 34.31 -3.19
C ALA A 11 -43.16 32.97 -2.45
N LEU A 12 -43.47 31.83 -3.08
CA LEU A 12 -43.28 30.49 -2.49
C LEU A 12 -42.16 29.67 -3.16
N CYS A 13 -41.35 30.27 -4.03
CA CYS A 13 -40.18 29.59 -4.64
C CYS A 13 -38.83 29.97 -3.99
N SER A 14 -38.84 30.69 -2.88
CA SER A 14 -37.62 31.28 -2.30
C SER A 14 -37.34 30.85 -0.85
N LEU A 15 -37.63 29.60 -0.50
CA LEU A 15 -37.13 28.89 0.69
C LEU A 15 -37.18 27.40 0.29
N SER A 16 -36.13 26.68 -0.05
CA SER A 16 -34.80 26.62 0.53
C SER A 16 -33.84 26.02 -0.50
N VAL A 17 -32.97 26.84 -1.09
CA VAL A 17 -31.68 26.31 -1.56
C VAL A 17 -30.93 25.99 -0.26
N GLN A 18 -31.02 24.75 0.21
CA GLN A 18 -30.08 24.23 1.19
C GLN A 18 -28.72 24.24 0.50
N SER A 19 -28.00 25.35 0.63
CA SER A 19 -26.61 25.49 0.20
C SER A 19 -25.67 24.81 1.20
N GLU A 20 -25.99 23.58 1.59
CA GLU A 20 -25.14 22.73 2.41
C GLU A 20 -25.21 21.30 1.86
N ASN A 21 -24.40 21.04 0.84
CA ASN A 21 -23.46 19.94 0.95
C ASN A 21 -22.35 20.18 -0.07
N LEU A 22 -21.18 20.53 0.45
CA LEU A 22 -19.92 20.15 -0.19
C LEU A 22 -20.01 18.64 -0.43
N ASP A 23 -20.45 18.27 -1.63
CA ASP A 23 -20.64 16.95 -2.20
C ASP A 23 -20.62 15.76 -1.21
N ALA A 24 -21.81 15.39 -0.71
CA ALA A 24 -21.97 14.29 0.25
C ALA A 24 -21.38 12.96 -0.26
N TRP A 25 -21.37 12.75 -1.58
CA TRP A 25 -20.78 11.56 -2.18
C TRP A 25 -19.25 11.62 -2.15
N ALA A 26 -18.65 12.78 -2.46
CA ALA A 26 -17.21 12.97 -2.29
C ALA A 26 -16.75 12.72 -0.85
N ASN A 27 -17.53 13.18 0.15
CA ASN A 27 -17.23 12.94 1.56
C ASN A 27 -17.31 11.45 1.94
N GLN A 28 -18.32 10.73 1.41
CA GLN A 28 -18.44 9.29 1.62
C GLN A 28 -17.25 8.52 1.03
N LEU A 29 -16.85 8.83 -0.20
CA LEU A 29 -15.69 8.23 -0.85
C LEU A 29 -14.39 8.54 -0.11
N LYS A 30 -14.24 9.77 0.39
CA LYS A 30 -13.11 10.15 1.22
C LYS A 30 -13.07 9.36 2.52
N HIS A 31 -14.20 9.23 3.21
CA HIS A 31 -14.29 8.45 4.44
C HIS A 31 -13.96 6.97 4.21
N GLU A 32 -14.44 6.37 3.11
CA GLU A 32 -14.09 5.00 2.74
C GLU A 32 -12.58 4.84 2.46
N MET A 33 -11.98 5.77 1.72
CA MET A 33 -10.53 5.79 1.47
C MET A 33 -9.74 5.88 2.79
N ASP A 34 -10.09 6.82 3.67
CA ASP A 34 -9.39 7.05 4.95
C ASP A 34 -9.54 5.84 5.90
N SER A 35 -10.72 5.21 5.91
CA SER A 35 -10.98 3.98 6.68
C SER A 35 -10.11 2.83 6.17
N ASN A 36 -10.04 2.62 4.85
CA ASN A 36 -9.21 1.57 4.27
C ASN A 36 -7.71 1.83 4.46
N TYR A 37 -7.27 3.09 4.46
CA TYR A 37 -5.91 3.45 4.82
C TYR A 37 -5.57 3.08 6.27
N SER A 38 -6.51 3.30 7.19
CA SER A 38 -6.34 2.93 8.60
C SER A 38 -6.20 1.41 8.78
N LEU A 39 -7.01 0.62 8.06
CA LEU A 39 -6.90 -0.84 8.04
C LEU A 39 -5.56 -1.32 7.47
N LEU A 40 -5.09 -0.69 6.39
CA LEU A 40 -3.77 -0.96 5.83
C LEU A 40 -2.65 -0.69 6.85
N ASN A 41 -2.69 0.44 7.56
CA ASN A 41 -1.69 0.77 8.57
C ASN A 41 -1.69 -0.21 9.75
N GLN A 42 -2.87 -0.65 10.18
CA GLN A 42 -2.99 -1.71 11.18
C GLN A 42 -2.33 -2.99 10.66
N ARG A 43 -2.65 -3.41 9.43
CA ARG A 43 -2.07 -4.63 8.85
C ARG A 43 -0.55 -4.54 8.71
N VAL A 44 -0.01 -3.41 8.29
CA VAL A 44 1.45 -3.19 8.23
C VAL A 44 2.09 -3.34 9.61
N SER A 45 1.42 -2.86 10.67
CA SER A 45 1.90 -3.01 12.05
C SER A 45 1.87 -4.46 12.52
N GLU A 46 0.83 -5.22 12.16
CA GLU A 46 0.75 -6.67 12.40
C GLU A 46 1.87 -7.42 11.64
N CYS A 47 2.09 -7.10 10.37
CA CYS A 47 3.19 -7.67 9.58
C CYS A 47 4.57 -7.40 10.19
N LYS A 48 4.75 -6.28 10.88
CA LYS A 48 5.98 -5.99 11.62
C LYS A 48 6.10 -6.83 12.89
N SER A 49 5.01 -7.07 13.61
CA SER A 49 5.04 -7.80 14.88
C SER A 49 5.38 -9.28 14.72
N ILE A 50 4.99 -9.90 13.60
CA ILE A 50 5.28 -11.32 13.31
C ILE A 50 6.73 -11.60 12.92
N ARG A 51 7.56 -10.56 12.68
CA ARG A 51 8.99 -10.72 12.34
C ARG A 51 9.79 -11.43 13.44
N LYS A 52 9.31 -11.36 14.68
CA LYS A 52 9.92 -12.01 15.84
C LYS A 52 9.81 -13.54 15.76
N ASP A 53 8.84 -14.05 14.99
CA ASP A 53 8.55 -15.47 14.85
C ASP A 53 9.32 -16.11 13.69
N PHE A 54 10.10 -15.30 12.95
CA PHE A 54 10.95 -15.79 11.86
C PHE A 54 12.15 -16.59 12.41
N ASP A 55 12.42 -17.74 11.82
CA ASP A 55 13.56 -18.58 12.19
C ASP A 55 14.85 -18.08 11.53
N TYR A 56 15.62 -17.29 12.28
CA TYR A 56 16.91 -16.76 11.84
C TYR A 56 18.04 -17.80 11.85
N SER A 57 17.83 -18.98 12.43
CA SER A 57 18.82 -20.06 12.46
C SER A 57 18.79 -20.92 11.20
N LYS A 58 17.70 -20.86 10.43
CA LYS A 58 17.54 -21.60 9.19
C LYS A 58 18.63 -21.21 8.19
N ALA A 59 19.36 -22.21 7.69
CA ALA A 59 20.35 -22.02 6.66
C ALA A 59 19.69 -21.62 5.32
N LEU A 60 20.33 -20.70 4.62
CA LEU A 60 19.96 -20.28 3.26
C LEU A 60 20.92 -20.95 2.25
N ASP A 61 20.85 -22.27 2.11
CA ASP A 61 21.88 -23.10 1.48
C ASP A 61 21.51 -23.67 0.11
N THR A 62 20.62 -22.99 -0.63
CA THR A 62 20.29 -23.43 -2.00
C THR A 62 21.51 -23.34 -2.92
N GLU A 63 21.61 -24.26 -3.89
CA GLU A 63 22.71 -24.27 -4.86
C GLU A 63 22.85 -22.92 -5.59
N TRP A 64 21.73 -22.30 -5.94
CA TRP A 64 21.73 -20.98 -6.57
C TRP A 64 22.23 -19.89 -5.61
N PHE A 65 21.63 -19.77 -4.43
CA PHE A 65 21.96 -18.70 -3.50
C PHE A 65 23.40 -18.80 -2.98
N THR A 66 23.93 -20.01 -2.79
CA THR A 66 25.30 -20.21 -2.29
C THR A 66 26.37 -19.76 -3.28
N LYS A 67 26.10 -19.82 -4.59
CA LYS A 67 26.99 -19.36 -5.68
C LYS A 67 27.09 -17.84 -5.79
N LEU A 68 26.11 -17.11 -5.27
CA LEU A 68 26.12 -15.64 -5.25
C LEU A 68 27.25 -15.10 -4.37
N ASP A 69 27.79 -13.95 -4.75
CA ASP A 69 28.75 -13.23 -3.92
C ASP A 69 28.08 -12.61 -2.68
N LYS A 70 28.89 -12.02 -1.78
CA LYS A 70 28.38 -11.42 -0.53
C LYS A 70 27.38 -10.29 -0.79
N SER A 71 27.64 -9.42 -1.78
CA SER A 71 26.82 -8.25 -2.11
C SER A 71 25.50 -8.68 -2.78
N GLU A 72 25.56 -9.69 -3.64
CA GLU A 72 24.37 -10.28 -4.27
C GLU A 72 23.47 -10.94 -3.23
N LYS A 73 24.04 -11.72 -2.30
CA LYS A 73 23.29 -12.31 -1.18
C LYS A 73 22.60 -11.25 -0.32
N GLN A 74 23.31 -10.16 -0.02
CA GLN A 74 22.74 -9.02 0.70
C GLN A 74 21.56 -8.40 -0.07
N THR A 75 21.73 -8.20 -1.38
CA THR A 75 20.70 -7.64 -2.27
C THR A 75 19.45 -8.53 -2.31
N VAL A 76 19.61 -9.84 -2.47
CA VAL A 76 18.50 -10.81 -2.46
C VAL A 76 17.75 -10.78 -1.12
N ILE A 77 18.46 -10.70 0.00
CA ILE A 77 17.85 -10.61 1.33
C ILE A 77 17.08 -9.28 1.50
N GLN A 78 17.65 -8.15 1.06
CA GLN A 78 16.98 -6.85 1.10
C GLN A 78 15.71 -6.85 0.25
N TYR A 79 15.76 -7.43 -0.95
CA TYR A 79 14.59 -7.58 -1.81
C TYR A 79 13.54 -8.52 -1.20
N GLY A 80 13.97 -9.63 -0.61
CA GLY A 80 13.10 -10.54 0.15
C GLY A 80 12.37 -9.83 1.29
N PHE A 81 13.05 -8.95 2.02
CA PHE A 81 12.44 -8.16 3.09
C PHE A 81 11.33 -7.24 2.59
N ALA A 82 11.59 -6.53 1.49
CA ALA A 82 10.61 -5.66 0.84
C ALA A 82 9.42 -6.49 0.32
N TYR A 83 9.69 -7.61 -0.35
CA TYR A 83 8.67 -8.52 -0.87
C TYR A 83 7.77 -9.08 0.22
N ALA A 84 8.34 -9.69 1.28
CA ALA A 84 7.58 -10.28 2.37
C ALA A 84 6.69 -9.26 3.09
N SER A 85 7.22 -8.05 3.31
CA SER A 85 6.47 -6.95 3.93
C SER A 85 5.28 -6.50 3.06
N GLN A 86 5.45 -6.45 1.73
CA GLN A 86 4.38 -6.12 0.79
C GLN A 86 3.33 -7.24 0.71
N GLN A 87 3.77 -8.50 0.56
CA GLN A 87 2.86 -9.65 0.46
C GLN A 87 1.99 -9.81 1.70
N CYS A 88 2.54 -9.61 2.90
CA CYS A 88 1.79 -9.72 4.14
C CYS A 88 0.60 -8.75 4.25
N SER A 89 0.67 -7.60 3.56
CA SER A 89 -0.37 -6.55 3.53
C SER A 89 -1.05 -6.41 2.16
N LEU A 90 -0.88 -7.38 1.25
CA LEU A 90 -1.29 -7.25 -0.14
C LEU A 90 -2.80 -6.98 -0.29
N LYS A 91 -3.63 -7.70 0.48
CA LYS A 91 -5.08 -7.56 0.41
C LYS A 91 -5.53 -6.15 0.79
N GLU A 92 -5.06 -5.64 1.93
CA GLU A 92 -5.42 -4.32 2.43
C GLU A 92 -4.87 -3.21 1.51
N ARG A 93 -3.68 -3.43 0.92
CA ARG A 93 -3.13 -2.52 -0.12
C ARG A 93 -4.03 -2.43 -1.34
N GLN A 94 -4.53 -3.57 -1.83
CA GLN A 94 -5.44 -3.61 -2.98
C GLN A 94 -6.77 -2.91 -2.67
N ILE A 95 -7.34 -3.17 -1.50
CA ILE A 95 -8.59 -2.52 -1.05
C ILE A 95 -8.41 -1.01 -0.95
N TYR A 96 -7.36 -0.54 -0.28
CA TYR A 96 -7.06 0.89 -0.18
C TYR A 96 -6.82 1.53 -1.56
N THR A 97 -6.03 0.88 -2.43
CA THR A 97 -5.75 1.40 -3.78
C THR A 97 -7.04 1.54 -4.59
N SER A 98 -7.97 0.58 -4.48
CA SER A 98 -9.28 0.65 -5.13
C SER A 98 -10.11 1.84 -4.63
N ALA A 99 -10.23 2.00 -3.30
CA ALA A 99 -10.98 3.11 -2.69
C ALA A 99 -10.36 4.47 -3.06
N LEU A 100 -9.04 4.56 -3.07
CA LEU A 100 -8.28 5.74 -3.48
C LEU A 100 -8.57 6.13 -4.94
N VAL A 101 -8.52 5.17 -5.87
CA VAL A 101 -8.81 5.42 -7.29
C VAL A 101 -10.25 5.91 -7.47
N ASN A 102 -11.22 5.32 -6.77
CA ASN A 102 -12.62 5.76 -6.81
C ASN A 102 -12.78 7.21 -6.30
N TYR A 103 -12.15 7.54 -5.17
CA TYR A 103 -12.17 8.89 -4.62
C TYR A 103 -11.54 9.91 -5.59
N VAL A 104 -10.37 9.61 -6.14
CA VAL A 104 -9.64 10.51 -7.06
C VAL A 104 -10.42 10.70 -8.36
N ALA A 105 -11.00 9.63 -8.91
CA ALA A 105 -11.79 9.67 -10.13
C ALA A 105 -13.02 10.58 -10.00
N TYR A 106 -13.64 10.60 -8.81
CA TYR A 106 -14.81 11.42 -8.55
C TYR A 106 -14.45 12.87 -8.18
N SER A 107 -13.56 13.04 -7.20
CA SER A 107 -13.26 14.35 -6.61
C SER A 107 -12.24 15.17 -7.40
N GLY A 108 -11.42 14.53 -8.23
CA GLY A 108 -10.27 15.15 -8.88
C GLY A 108 -9.09 15.47 -7.95
N ASP A 109 -9.20 15.19 -6.64
CA ASP A 109 -8.10 15.35 -5.69
C ASP A 109 -7.05 14.25 -5.91
N LYS A 110 -5.95 14.62 -6.58
CA LYS A 110 -4.84 13.71 -6.90
C LYS A 110 -3.79 13.61 -5.80
N LYS A 111 -3.86 14.44 -4.75
CA LYS A 111 -2.84 14.45 -3.70
C LYS A 111 -2.62 13.07 -3.07
N PRO A 112 -3.66 12.36 -2.57
CA PRO A 112 -3.44 11.07 -1.94
C PRO A 112 -2.94 10.01 -2.94
N LEU A 113 -3.28 10.13 -4.23
CA LEU A 113 -2.75 9.25 -5.27
C LEU A 113 -1.25 9.45 -5.49
N ASN A 114 -0.81 10.69 -5.60
CA ASN A 114 0.60 11.00 -5.81
C ASN A 114 1.45 10.56 -4.61
N GLU A 115 0.95 10.77 -3.40
CA GLU A 115 1.58 10.28 -2.17
C GLU A 115 1.66 8.75 -2.17
N TRP A 116 0.56 8.06 -2.51
CA TRP A 116 0.55 6.61 -2.59
C TRP A 116 1.53 6.05 -3.63
N LEU A 117 1.58 6.64 -4.83
CA LEU A 117 2.51 6.26 -5.90
C LEU A 117 3.96 6.34 -5.44
N SER A 118 4.34 7.42 -4.75
CA SER A 118 5.70 7.58 -4.21
C SER A 118 6.11 6.47 -3.23
N LEU A 119 5.14 5.86 -2.54
CA LEU A 119 5.37 4.78 -1.59
C LEU A 119 5.39 3.39 -2.26
N VAL A 120 4.61 3.19 -3.32
CA VAL A 120 4.49 1.87 -3.98
C VAL A 120 5.49 1.64 -5.11
N GLU A 121 6.07 2.70 -5.69
CA GLU A 121 7.12 2.56 -6.72
C GLU A 121 8.36 1.78 -6.21
N GLY A 122 8.58 1.80 -4.89
CA GLY A 122 9.66 1.06 -4.24
C GLY A 122 11.06 1.57 -4.63
N ASP A 123 12.07 0.81 -4.24
CA ASP A 123 13.47 1.11 -4.56
C ASP A 123 13.81 0.61 -5.97
N LYS A 124 14.00 1.55 -6.91
CA LYS A 124 14.30 1.25 -8.32
C LYS A 124 15.71 0.67 -8.49
N ASP A 125 16.67 1.09 -7.69
CA ASP A 125 18.04 0.59 -7.75
C ASP A 125 18.11 -0.86 -7.25
N LEU A 126 17.36 -1.18 -6.18
CA LEU A 126 17.22 -2.55 -5.70
C LEU A 126 16.57 -3.46 -6.75
N GLN A 127 15.52 -2.98 -7.43
CA GLN A 127 14.87 -3.72 -8.51
C GLN A 127 15.84 -4.00 -9.66
N GLN A 128 16.64 -3.01 -10.06
CA GLN A 128 17.64 -3.18 -11.11
C GLN A 128 18.70 -4.22 -10.71
N LYS A 129 19.27 -4.13 -9.51
CA LYS A 129 20.27 -5.10 -9.03
C LYS A 129 19.74 -6.52 -9.00
N VAL A 130 18.49 -6.71 -8.58
CA VAL A 130 17.86 -8.05 -8.59
C VAL A 130 17.64 -8.56 -10.00
N ASN A 131 17.33 -7.69 -10.96
CA ASN A 131 17.24 -8.09 -12.37
C ASN A 131 18.60 -8.54 -12.92
N GLU A 132 19.69 -7.90 -12.52
CA GLU A 132 21.07 -8.27 -12.89
C GLU A 132 21.49 -9.61 -12.28
N ILE A 133 21.09 -9.88 -11.02
CA ILE A 133 21.34 -11.16 -10.32
C ILE A 133 20.51 -12.32 -10.92
N GLY A 134 19.28 -12.03 -11.34
CA GLY A 134 18.31 -13.00 -11.83
C GLY A 134 17.01 -12.96 -11.05
N ILE A 135 16.02 -12.22 -11.57
CA ILE A 135 14.74 -11.97 -10.90
C ILE A 135 13.92 -13.25 -10.65
N GLU A 136 13.95 -14.21 -11.58
CA GLU A 136 13.15 -15.43 -11.48
C GLU A 136 13.66 -16.35 -10.36
N ASP A 137 14.97 -16.56 -10.28
CA ASP A 137 15.57 -17.37 -9.22
C ASP A 137 15.47 -16.66 -7.87
N THR A 138 15.63 -15.34 -7.85
CA THR A 138 15.39 -14.51 -6.66
C THR A 138 13.97 -14.67 -6.13
N ARG A 139 12.95 -14.58 -7.01
CA ARG A 139 11.54 -14.76 -6.63
C ARG A 139 11.25 -16.15 -6.08
N LYS A 140 11.75 -17.20 -6.76
CA LYS A 140 11.61 -18.60 -6.29
C LYS A 140 12.23 -18.78 -4.92
N PHE A 141 13.47 -18.30 -4.74
CA PHE A 141 14.18 -18.38 -3.47
C PHE A 141 13.42 -17.67 -2.35
N ILE A 142 12.94 -16.45 -2.59
CA ILE A 142 12.17 -15.69 -1.59
C ILE A 142 10.87 -16.39 -1.24
N ALA A 143 10.12 -16.90 -2.23
CA ALA A 143 8.89 -17.63 -1.97
C ALA A 143 9.11 -18.85 -1.06
N SER A 144 10.23 -19.55 -1.23
CA SER A 144 10.55 -20.77 -0.47
C SER A 144 11.17 -20.50 0.91
N TYR A 145 11.94 -19.42 1.07
CA TYR A 145 12.75 -19.20 2.30
C TYR A 145 12.39 -17.92 3.05
N LEU A 146 11.94 -16.89 2.34
CA LEU A 146 11.81 -15.52 2.86
C LEU A 146 10.39 -14.97 2.63
N SER A 147 9.36 -15.82 2.59
CA SER A 147 7.98 -15.43 2.29
C SER A 147 7.24 -14.81 3.48
N THR A 148 7.68 -15.12 4.71
CA THR A 148 7.17 -14.53 5.95
C THR A 148 7.97 -13.28 6.31
N PRO A 149 7.36 -12.18 6.82
CA PRO A 149 8.11 -11.01 7.26
C PRO A 149 9.22 -11.34 8.25
N PHE A 150 10.37 -10.68 8.07
CA PHE A 150 11.56 -10.85 8.90
C PHE A 150 12.30 -9.53 9.08
N ASP A 151 13.34 -9.50 9.91
CA ASP A 151 14.28 -8.39 10.02
C ASP A 151 15.53 -8.66 9.15
N ALA A 152 15.73 -7.82 8.13
CA ALA A 152 16.83 -8.01 7.19
C ALA A 152 18.21 -7.91 7.86
N LEU A 153 18.40 -6.98 8.79
CA LEU A 153 19.71 -6.81 9.47
C LEU A 153 20.01 -8.00 10.36
N GLN A 154 19.01 -8.52 11.07
CA GLN A 154 19.16 -9.71 11.89
C GLN A 154 19.49 -10.94 11.04
N LEU A 155 18.81 -11.11 9.91
CA LEU A 155 19.09 -12.22 8.99
C LEU A 155 20.50 -12.11 8.39
N LEU A 156 20.90 -10.92 7.94
CA LEU A 156 22.26 -10.71 7.41
C LEU A 156 23.34 -11.07 8.44
N LYS A 157 23.16 -10.69 9.71
CA LYS A 157 24.08 -11.07 10.79
C LYS A 157 24.11 -12.58 11.01
N ALA A 158 22.94 -13.23 11.06
CA ALA A 158 22.83 -14.67 11.25
C ALA A 158 23.50 -15.49 10.14
N GLN A 159 23.51 -14.96 8.91
CA GLN A 159 24.13 -15.60 7.74
C GLN A 159 25.61 -15.20 7.53
N GLY A 160 26.22 -14.43 8.44
CA GLY A 160 27.61 -13.97 8.29
C GLY A 160 27.82 -12.97 7.14
N LEU A 161 26.76 -12.25 6.75
CA LEU A 161 26.76 -11.32 5.63
C LEU A 161 26.88 -9.85 6.05
N PHE A 162 26.94 -9.53 7.35
CA PHE A 162 27.21 -8.16 7.82
C PHE A 162 28.71 -7.86 7.94
#